data_AF-A0A976CFJ1-F1
#
_entry.id   AF-A0A976CFJ1-F1
#
_cell.length_a   1.000
_cell.length_b   1.000
_cell.length_c   1.000
_cell.angle_alpha   90.00
_cell.angle_beta   90.00
_cell.angle_gamma   90.00
#
_symmetry.space_group_name_H-M   'P 1'
#
loop_
_entity.id
_entity.type
_entity.pdbx_description
1 polymer ?
#
loop_
_entity_poly.entity_id
_entity_poly.type
_entity_poly.pdbx_seq_one_letter_code
_entity_poly.pdbx_strand_id
1 'polypeptide(L)'
;MSKNKIFFSCIFYFFCTHFFVFGQFLKDTKAQNLATLAVEKIYYFDFVNARIFINQLEKQIPKHPVVPFLYAYALSWENFPLQKNFTEYQQYEKYLKTCLAQAELLLKKNKKDIEGNYFAMMAYSLMAMHESESGNFWTSVEQGKSAFYYLKKGFDWGEQLADYYFTTGLYKYYAVQYPETHSAAKAVMIFFPNGNKAQGLQYLHLASAKSQFSKIEATIYLHSIYSKYEKNYQQALLQTQVLVQKYPYNPFFAIKHCESLIAVGRYAEAEQLLKYFSVRSGRVYRTATNTFRGLIDEKYYKNEKNAQASYKKAIAIESVDVRYSKDFQAQSYVGLARIAINNNEKEIAKKYLKKAQKMTEYEGLKDEIKRYLKKL
;
A
#
# COMPACT_ATOMS: atom_id res chain seq x y z
N MET A 1 11.96 -11.07 -27.26
CA MET A 1 12.60 -10.40 -26.11
C MET A 1 13.16 -11.46 -25.17
N SER A 2 14.45 -11.42 -24.85
CA SER A 2 15.12 -12.53 -24.15
C SER A 2 14.57 -12.71 -22.72
N LYS A 3 14.14 -13.93 -22.40
CA LYS A 3 13.54 -14.34 -21.12
C LYS A 3 14.42 -13.99 -19.90
N ASN A 4 15.72 -13.82 -20.10
CA ASN A 4 16.69 -13.53 -19.04
C ASN A 4 16.71 -12.05 -18.59
N LYS A 5 16.25 -11.10 -19.41
CA LYS A 5 16.22 -9.66 -19.05
C LYS A 5 14.98 -9.27 -18.23
N ILE A 6 13.89 -10.05 -18.34
CA ILE A 6 12.67 -9.89 -17.53
C ILE A 6 12.91 -10.38 -16.08
N PHE A 7 13.86 -11.30 -15.91
CA PHE A 7 14.11 -12.06 -14.67
C PHE A 7 14.64 -11.20 -13.50
N PHE A 8 15.64 -10.34 -13.74
CA PHE A 8 16.23 -9.45 -12.71
C PHE A 8 15.34 -8.27 -12.31
N SER A 9 14.26 -8.05 -13.03
CA SER A 9 13.49 -6.81 -13.05
C SER A 9 12.17 -6.92 -12.26
N CYS A 10 11.74 -8.13 -11.91
CA CYS A 10 10.56 -8.33 -11.05
C CYS A 10 10.77 -7.94 -9.58
N ILE A 11 12.01 -8.02 -9.09
CA ILE A 11 12.36 -7.80 -7.69
C ILE A 11 12.15 -6.34 -7.28
N PHE A 12 12.70 -5.40 -8.04
CA PHE A 12 12.69 -3.99 -7.65
C PHE A 12 11.34 -3.29 -7.81
N TYR A 13 10.54 -3.73 -8.78
CA TYR A 13 9.21 -3.21 -9.05
C TYR A 13 8.25 -3.35 -7.84
N PHE A 14 8.37 -4.45 -7.07
CA PHE A 14 7.52 -4.69 -5.90
C PHE A 14 8.13 -4.18 -4.59
N PHE A 15 9.46 -4.21 -4.42
CA PHE A 15 10.07 -3.61 -3.23
C PHE A 15 9.65 -2.14 -3.11
N CYS A 16 9.58 -1.43 -4.23
CA CYS A 16 9.28 -0.01 -4.23
C CYS A 16 7.85 0.37 -3.99
N THR A 17 6.88 -0.51 -4.19
CA THR A 17 5.48 -0.14 -3.98
C THR A 17 5.12 0.07 -2.53
N HIS A 18 6.06 -0.11 -1.58
CA HIS A 18 5.67 -0.23 -0.19
C HIS A 18 6.55 0.42 0.90
N PHE A 19 7.45 1.36 0.58
CA PHE A 19 8.28 1.99 1.61
C PHE A 19 7.80 3.40 2.01
N PHE A 20 7.44 3.52 3.29
CA PHE A 20 7.34 4.78 4.00
C PHE A 20 7.90 4.68 5.43
N VAL A 21 8.95 5.41 5.80
CA VAL A 21 9.41 5.56 7.20
C VAL A 21 9.48 7.06 7.55
N PHE A 22 9.66 7.43 8.82
CA PHE A 22 10.73 8.36 9.21
C PHE A 22 11.27 7.85 10.55
N GLY A 23 12.58 7.78 10.72
CA GLY A 23 13.33 7.51 11.96
C GLY A 23 13.13 8.56 13.04
N GLN A 24 13.76 8.28 14.20
CA GLN A 24 14.12 9.23 15.26
C GLN A 24 15.12 10.28 14.71
N PHE A 25 14.66 10.97 13.68
CA PHE A 25 15.34 11.98 12.90
C PHE A 25 14.97 13.34 13.44
N LEU A 26 15.78 14.33 13.10
CA LEU A 26 15.75 15.68 13.61
C LEU A 26 16.19 15.69 15.08
N LYS A 27 17.45 16.03 15.37
CA LYS A 27 17.91 16.19 16.77
C LYS A 27 17.14 17.28 17.52
N ASP A 28 16.56 18.23 16.78
CA ASP A 28 15.74 19.31 17.31
C ASP A 28 14.33 18.78 17.65
N THR A 29 14.01 18.73 18.95
CA THR A 29 12.70 18.28 19.46
C THR A 29 11.53 19.10 18.92
N LYS A 30 11.71 20.41 18.68
CA LYS A 30 10.66 21.25 18.09
C LYS A 30 10.42 20.85 16.64
N ALA A 31 11.48 20.59 15.88
CA ALA A 31 11.37 20.09 14.52
C ALA A 31 10.72 18.70 14.46
N GLN A 32 11.08 17.79 15.38
CA GLN A 32 10.41 16.49 15.53
C GLN A 32 8.91 16.61 15.75
N ASN A 33 8.50 17.50 16.68
CA ASN A 33 7.10 17.71 17.00
C ASN A 33 6.33 18.29 15.81
N LEU A 34 6.91 19.27 15.10
CA LEU A 34 6.30 19.84 13.90
C LEU A 34 6.13 18.80 12.79
N ALA A 35 7.14 17.98 12.54
CA ALA A 35 7.06 16.89 11.57
C ALA A 35 5.99 15.85 11.96
N THR A 36 5.93 15.48 13.24
CA THR A 36 4.93 14.54 13.77
C THR A 36 3.51 15.09 13.60
N LEU A 37 3.28 16.36 13.96
CA LEU A 37 2.00 17.03 13.78
C LEU A 37 1.61 17.11 12.30
N ALA A 38 2.55 17.39 11.39
CA ALA A 38 2.28 17.38 9.97
C ALA A 38 1.80 16.00 9.49
N VAL A 39 2.48 14.92 9.88
CA VAL A 39 2.09 13.54 9.54
C VAL A 39 0.71 13.20 10.09
N GLU A 40 0.45 13.49 11.37
CA GLU A 40 -0.85 13.27 11.99
C GLU A 40 -1.97 13.98 11.23
N LYS A 41 -1.75 15.24 10.80
CA LYS A 41 -2.71 16.01 10.02
C LYS A 41 -2.92 15.47 8.60
N ILE A 42 -1.86 14.99 7.94
CA ILE A 42 -1.98 14.31 6.64
C ILE A 42 -2.93 13.10 6.76
N TYR A 43 -2.70 12.23 7.75
CA TYR A 43 -3.55 11.05 7.93
C TYR A 43 -4.95 11.37 8.43
N TYR A 44 -5.12 12.46 9.17
CA TYR A 44 -6.43 12.97 9.55
C TYR A 44 -7.20 13.62 8.38
N PHE A 45 -6.59 13.72 7.19
CA PHE A 45 -7.15 14.39 6.00
C PHE A 45 -7.34 15.91 6.21
N ASP A 46 -6.50 16.53 7.04
CA ASP A 46 -6.47 17.97 7.33
C ASP A 46 -5.22 18.60 6.68
N PHE A 47 -5.24 18.67 5.34
CA PHE A 47 -4.09 19.09 4.55
C PHE A 47 -3.74 20.57 4.72
N VAL A 48 -4.72 21.41 5.09
CA VAL A 48 -4.49 22.83 5.40
C VAL A 48 -3.57 22.95 6.62
N ASN A 49 -3.92 22.30 7.74
CA ASN A 49 -3.08 22.33 8.93
C ASN A 49 -1.77 21.56 8.74
N ALA A 50 -1.78 20.47 7.96
CA ALA A 50 -0.54 19.78 7.59
C ALA A 50 0.47 20.75 6.93
N ARG A 51 0.03 21.53 5.93
CA ARG A 51 0.87 22.53 5.26
C ARG A 51 1.34 23.64 6.21
N ILE A 52 0.54 24.05 7.18
CA ILE A 52 0.97 25.03 8.20
C ILE A 52 2.15 24.48 9.01
N PHE A 53 2.06 23.24 9.50
CA PHE A 53 3.14 22.61 10.25
C PHE A 53 4.39 22.36 9.40
N ILE A 54 4.24 21.97 8.13
CA ILE A 54 5.38 21.80 7.21
C ILE A 54 6.09 23.15 6.96
N ASN A 55 5.34 24.25 6.78
CA ASN A 55 5.92 25.59 6.64
C ASN A 55 6.68 26.04 7.91
N GLN A 56 6.13 25.75 9.09
CA GLN A 56 6.82 26.04 10.36
C GLN A 56 8.10 25.19 10.50
N LEU A 57 8.04 23.92 10.09
CA LEU A 57 9.19 23.02 10.06
C LEU A 57 10.29 23.56 9.13
N GLU A 58 9.94 24.04 7.94
CA GLU A 58 10.89 24.63 6.99
C GLU A 58 11.63 25.84 7.56
N LYS A 59 10.93 26.69 8.32
CA LYS A 59 11.55 27.82 9.03
C LYS A 59 12.51 27.37 10.13
N GLN A 60 12.22 26.24 10.79
CA GLN A 60 13.04 25.70 11.87
C GLN A 60 14.30 24.98 11.34
N ILE A 61 14.15 24.21 10.27
CA ILE A 61 15.21 23.38 9.67
C ILE A 61 15.29 23.59 8.14
N PRO A 62 15.76 24.77 7.68
CA PRO A 62 15.75 25.11 6.27
C PRO A 62 16.61 24.14 5.44
N LYS A 63 16.13 23.79 4.24
CA LYS A 63 16.78 22.87 3.29
C LYS A 63 16.99 21.44 3.81
N HIS A 64 16.28 21.04 4.86
CA HIS A 64 16.28 19.67 5.34
C HIS A 64 15.37 18.77 4.47
N PRO A 65 15.80 17.55 4.05
CA PRO A 65 15.05 16.69 3.13
C PRO A 65 13.65 16.28 3.60
N VAL A 66 13.39 16.29 4.92
CA VAL A 66 12.07 16.03 5.51
C VAL A 66 10.97 16.96 4.98
N VAL A 67 11.31 18.22 4.70
CA VAL A 67 10.33 19.26 4.32
C VAL A 67 9.75 18.98 2.94
N PRO A 68 10.54 18.90 1.86
CA PRO A 68 10.00 18.54 0.55
C PRO A 68 9.40 17.12 0.56
N PHE A 69 9.94 16.19 1.35
CA PHE A 69 9.32 14.87 1.51
C PHE A 69 7.88 14.98 2.05
N LEU A 70 7.65 15.73 3.13
CA LEU A 70 6.30 15.89 3.70
C LEU A 70 5.33 16.59 2.76
N TYR A 71 5.80 17.53 1.93
CA TYR A 71 4.98 18.12 0.87
C TYR A 71 4.57 17.10 -0.20
N ALA A 72 5.52 16.28 -0.68
CA ALA A 72 5.20 15.19 -1.60
C ALA A 72 4.21 14.20 -0.97
N TYR A 73 4.43 13.87 0.31
CA TYR A 73 3.59 12.94 1.03
C TYR A 73 2.16 13.44 1.22
N ALA A 74 1.99 14.71 1.58
CA ALA A 74 0.68 15.36 1.67
C ALA A 74 -0.06 15.34 0.31
N LEU A 75 0.63 15.69 -0.78
CA LEU A 75 0.06 15.66 -2.13
C LEU A 75 -0.40 14.27 -2.55
N SER A 76 0.37 13.23 -2.21
CA SER A 76 0.02 11.85 -2.53
C SER A 76 -1.29 11.42 -1.85
N TRP A 77 -1.46 11.75 -0.56
CA TRP A 77 -2.68 11.45 0.19
C TRP A 77 -3.89 12.29 -0.21
N GLU A 78 -3.69 13.59 -0.44
CA GLU A 78 -4.77 14.52 -0.85
C GLU A 78 -5.37 14.11 -2.20
N ASN A 79 -4.54 13.54 -3.08
CA ASN A 79 -4.92 13.16 -4.43
C ASN A 79 -5.01 11.63 -4.64
N PHE A 80 -5.13 10.85 -3.57
CA PHE A 80 -5.04 9.40 -3.64
C PHE A 80 -6.14 8.75 -4.52
N PRO A 81 -5.79 7.89 -5.50
CA PRO A 81 -4.43 7.59 -5.97
C PRO A 81 -3.92 8.68 -6.93
N LEU A 82 -2.72 9.19 -6.65
CA LEU A 82 -2.08 10.24 -7.44
C LEU A 82 -1.52 9.64 -8.75
N GLN A 83 -2.26 9.82 -9.85
CA GLN A 83 -1.88 9.35 -11.19
C GLN A 83 -0.99 10.36 -11.91
N LYS A 84 -0.10 9.87 -12.80
CA LYS A 84 0.84 10.72 -13.54
C LYS A 84 0.22 11.79 -14.44
N ASN A 85 -1.02 11.57 -14.88
CA ASN A 85 -1.75 12.52 -15.71
C ASN A 85 -2.40 13.65 -14.90
N PHE A 86 -2.32 13.63 -13.57
CA PHE A 86 -2.83 14.69 -12.72
C PHE A 86 -1.85 15.85 -12.69
N THR A 87 -2.37 17.07 -12.61
CA THR A 87 -1.57 18.31 -12.54
C THR A 87 -0.64 18.31 -11.33
N GLU A 88 -1.07 17.72 -10.22
CA GLU A 88 -0.36 17.65 -8.95
C GLU A 88 0.85 16.71 -9.02
N TYR A 89 0.89 15.78 -9.97
CA TYR A 89 1.99 14.80 -10.08
C TYR A 89 3.33 15.47 -10.37
N GLN A 90 3.36 16.51 -11.21
CA GLN A 90 4.60 17.23 -11.51
C GLN A 90 5.19 17.89 -10.25
N GLN A 91 4.33 18.45 -9.41
CA GLN A 91 4.74 19.07 -8.16
C GLN A 91 5.21 18.01 -7.15
N TYR A 92 4.49 16.90 -7.05
CA TYR A 92 4.90 15.73 -6.26
C TYR A 92 6.31 15.23 -6.65
N GLU A 93 6.55 15.03 -7.95
CA GLU A 93 7.83 14.56 -8.46
C GLU A 93 8.96 15.57 -8.17
N LYS A 94 8.69 16.86 -8.36
CA LYS A 94 9.64 17.94 -8.03
C LYS A 94 10.03 17.92 -6.55
N TYR A 95 9.07 17.72 -5.66
CA TYR A 95 9.35 17.62 -4.23
C TYR A 95 10.21 16.38 -3.91
N LEU A 96 9.92 15.21 -4.49
CA LEU A 96 10.77 14.03 -4.28
C LEU A 96 12.20 14.23 -4.80
N LYS A 97 12.37 14.84 -5.98
CA LYS A 97 13.69 15.19 -6.52
C LYS A 97 14.44 16.18 -5.62
N THR A 98 13.74 17.15 -5.04
CA THR A 98 14.31 18.12 -4.09
C THR A 98 14.72 17.44 -2.79
N CYS A 99 13.88 16.55 -2.25
CA CYS A 99 14.20 15.72 -1.09
C CYS A 99 15.48 14.91 -1.34
N LEU A 100 15.58 14.23 -2.48
CA LEU A 100 16.75 13.44 -2.84
C LEU A 100 18.02 14.32 -2.92
N ALA A 101 17.96 15.46 -3.61
CA ALA A 101 19.10 16.36 -3.72
C ALA A 101 19.57 16.87 -2.34
N GLN A 102 18.65 17.20 -1.43
CA GLN A 102 18.99 17.63 -0.07
C GLN A 102 19.56 16.47 0.77
N ALA A 103 19.03 15.27 0.62
CA ALA A 103 19.53 14.06 1.28
C ALA A 103 20.97 13.72 0.82
N GLU A 104 21.24 13.85 -0.48
CA GLU A 104 22.59 13.67 -1.03
C GLU A 104 23.58 14.70 -0.51
N LEU A 105 23.16 15.95 -0.24
CA LEU A 105 24.03 16.95 0.39
C LEU A 105 24.43 16.56 1.81
N LEU A 106 23.51 15.96 2.59
CA LEU A 106 23.84 15.42 3.92
C LEU A 106 24.86 14.28 3.79
N LEU A 107 24.63 13.35 2.87
CA LEU A 107 25.52 12.20 2.62
C LEU A 107 26.90 12.60 2.08
N LYS A 108 26.99 13.70 1.32
CA LYS A 108 28.27 14.27 0.87
C LYS A 108 29.10 14.79 2.04
N LYS A 109 28.44 15.41 3.04
CA LYS A 109 29.10 15.89 4.26
C LYS A 109 29.49 14.74 5.19
N ASN A 110 28.62 13.75 5.34
CA ASN A 110 28.86 12.55 6.15
C ASN A 110 28.29 11.32 5.44
N LYS A 111 29.14 10.42 4.94
CA LYS A 111 28.70 9.21 4.21
C LYS A 111 27.87 8.24 5.05
N LYS A 112 27.91 8.38 6.38
CA LYS A 112 27.12 7.60 7.36
C LYS A 112 25.96 8.42 7.94
N ASP A 113 25.59 9.53 7.31
CA ASP A 113 24.45 10.33 7.74
C ASP A 113 23.16 9.51 7.62
N ILE A 114 22.52 9.28 8.76
CA ILE A 114 21.35 8.40 8.85
C ILE A 114 20.16 9.08 8.16
N GLU A 115 19.95 10.38 8.38
CA GLU A 115 18.86 11.16 7.77
C GLU A 115 19.02 11.22 6.25
N GLY A 116 20.23 11.53 5.76
CA GLY A 116 20.52 11.56 4.34
C GLY A 116 20.32 10.19 3.66
N ASN A 117 20.81 9.11 4.27
CA ASN A 117 20.58 7.75 3.77
C ASN A 117 19.08 7.45 3.66
N TYR A 118 18.38 7.80 4.73
CA TYR A 118 17.00 7.50 4.94
C TYR A 118 16.08 8.20 3.94
N PHE A 119 16.19 9.51 3.81
CA PHE A 119 15.36 10.27 2.88
C PHE A 119 15.67 9.96 1.42
N ALA A 120 16.93 9.59 1.10
CA ALA A 120 17.26 9.08 -0.22
C ALA A 120 16.54 7.75 -0.50
N MET A 121 16.60 6.77 0.41
CA MET A 121 15.88 5.50 0.30
C MET A 121 14.39 5.73 0.00
N MET A 122 13.78 6.66 0.72
CA MET A 122 12.36 6.98 0.62
C MET A 122 11.96 7.64 -0.68
N ALA A 123 12.70 8.67 -1.10
CA ALA A 123 12.45 9.34 -2.37
C ALA A 123 12.55 8.34 -3.52
N TYR A 124 13.58 7.51 -3.54
CA TYR A 124 13.75 6.46 -4.54
C TYR A 124 12.61 5.43 -4.52
N SER A 125 12.18 5.02 -3.32
CA SER A 125 11.08 4.07 -3.18
C SER A 125 9.78 4.62 -3.75
N LEU A 126 9.46 5.88 -3.46
CA LEU A 126 8.25 6.53 -3.94
C LEU A 126 8.26 6.79 -5.44
N MET A 127 9.40 7.20 -5.98
CA MET A 127 9.54 7.31 -7.44
C MET A 127 9.30 5.94 -8.09
N ALA A 128 9.96 4.90 -7.60
CA ALA A 128 9.81 3.56 -8.15
C ALA A 128 8.38 3.00 -8.00
N MET A 129 7.68 3.33 -6.91
CA MET A 129 6.26 3.03 -6.69
C MET A 129 5.38 3.58 -7.82
N HIS A 130 5.50 4.88 -8.10
CA HIS A 130 4.69 5.54 -9.12
C HIS A 130 5.07 5.14 -10.53
N GLU A 131 6.36 4.92 -10.81
CA GLU A 131 6.80 4.33 -12.08
C GLU A 131 6.16 2.95 -12.27
N SER A 132 6.09 2.15 -11.20
CA SER A 132 5.45 0.85 -11.23
C SER A 132 3.97 0.95 -11.59
N GLU A 133 3.23 1.78 -10.86
CA GLU A 133 1.78 1.99 -11.08
C GLU A 133 1.46 2.55 -12.47
N SER A 134 2.40 3.28 -13.06
CA SER A 134 2.28 3.84 -14.41
C SER A 134 2.68 2.87 -15.53
N GLY A 135 3.09 1.65 -15.20
CA GLY A 135 3.55 0.66 -16.18
C GLY A 135 4.99 0.87 -16.68
N ASN A 136 5.72 1.83 -16.12
CA ASN A 136 7.10 2.14 -16.47
C ASN A 136 8.08 1.20 -15.76
N PHE A 137 8.06 -0.06 -16.19
CA PHE A 137 8.76 -1.16 -15.53
C PHE A 137 10.27 -0.92 -15.34
N TRP A 138 10.99 -0.50 -16.39
CA TRP A 138 12.44 -0.34 -16.32
C TRP A 138 12.86 0.77 -15.37
N THR A 139 12.20 1.92 -15.44
CA THR A 139 12.45 3.05 -14.55
C THR A 139 12.14 2.70 -13.10
N SER A 140 11.02 2.00 -12.85
CA SER A 140 10.68 1.50 -11.51
C SER A 140 11.80 0.63 -10.93
N VAL A 141 12.41 -0.21 -11.76
CA VAL A 141 13.47 -1.13 -11.33
C VAL A 141 14.79 -0.41 -11.06
N GLU A 142 15.14 0.57 -11.87
CA GLU A 142 16.31 1.41 -11.63
C GLU A 142 16.18 2.19 -10.31
N GLN A 143 15.05 2.87 -10.12
CA GLN A 143 14.77 3.63 -8.91
C GLN A 143 14.74 2.69 -7.69
N GLY A 144 14.24 1.45 -7.85
CA GLY A 144 14.26 0.47 -6.78
C GLY A 144 15.64 -0.07 -6.41
N LYS A 145 16.55 -0.21 -7.38
CA LYS A 145 17.95 -0.54 -7.09
C LYS A 145 18.57 0.49 -6.16
N SER A 146 18.32 1.76 -6.45
CA SER A 146 18.77 2.87 -5.62
C SER A 146 18.13 2.82 -4.23
N ALA A 147 16.81 2.59 -4.13
CA ALA A 147 16.14 2.44 -2.83
C ALA A 147 16.76 1.30 -1.99
N PHE A 148 16.97 0.13 -2.59
CA PHE A 148 17.56 -1.02 -1.90
C PHE A 148 19.01 -0.79 -1.46
N TYR A 149 19.80 -0.05 -2.26
CA TYR A 149 21.16 0.32 -1.88
C TYR A 149 21.19 1.08 -0.55
N TYR A 150 20.28 2.04 -0.36
CA TYR A 150 20.17 2.78 0.89
C TYR A 150 19.56 1.93 2.02
N LEU A 151 18.52 1.14 1.72
CA LEU A 151 17.91 0.21 2.67
C LEU A 151 18.94 -0.76 3.28
N LYS A 152 19.81 -1.34 2.45
CA LYS A 152 20.83 -2.29 2.89
C LYS A 152 21.78 -1.69 3.93
N LYS A 153 22.16 -0.41 3.77
CA LYS A 153 22.98 0.31 4.76
C LYS A 153 22.22 0.52 6.08
N GLY A 154 20.89 0.61 6.02
CA GLY A 154 20.02 0.77 7.17
C GLY A 154 19.83 -0.49 8.02
N PHE A 155 20.12 -1.67 7.49
CA PHE A 155 20.01 -2.92 8.26
C PHE A 155 20.93 -2.94 9.47
N ASP A 156 22.12 -2.33 9.36
CA ASP A 156 23.08 -2.22 10.46
C ASP A 156 22.59 -1.26 11.58
N TRP A 157 21.56 -0.45 11.31
CA TRP A 157 20.97 0.50 12.25
C TRP A 157 19.64 0.01 12.85
N GLY A 158 19.11 -1.11 12.34
CA GLY A 158 17.72 -1.54 12.52
C GLY A 158 17.25 -1.76 13.96
N GLU A 159 18.17 -2.05 14.88
CA GLU A 159 17.86 -2.23 16.30
C GLU A 159 18.04 -0.95 17.13
N GLN A 160 18.80 0.02 16.61
CA GLN A 160 19.12 1.27 17.32
C GLN A 160 18.07 2.37 17.09
N LEU A 161 17.28 2.25 16.02
CA LEU A 161 16.29 3.26 15.61
C LEU A 161 14.95 2.60 15.33
N ALA A 162 13.95 2.90 16.16
CA ALA A 162 12.65 2.23 16.15
C ALA A 162 11.92 2.27 14.80
N ASP A 163 12.19 3.25 13.94
CA ASP A 163 11.51 3.30 12.65
C ASP A 163 12.19 2.50 11.54
N TYR A 164 13.42 2.02 11.74
CA TYR A 164 14.03 1.03 10.83
C TYR A 164 13.40 -0.37 11.00
N TYR A 165 12.68 -0.62 12.09
CA TYR A 165 11.87 -1.83 12.22
C TYR A 165 10.90 -1.97 11.05
N PHE A 166 10.30 -0.87 10.58
CA PHE A 166 9.32 -0.96 9.50
C PHE A 166 9.94 -1.42 8.17
N THR A 167 10.98 -0.73 7.67
CA THR A 167 11.61 -1.11 6.39
C THR A 167 12.31 -2.46 6.45
N THR A 168 12.95 -2.79 7.58
CA THR A 168 13.58 -4.09 7.80
C THR A 168 12.53 -5.20 7.88
N GLY A 169 11.41 -4.94 8.57
CA GLY A 169 10.29 -5.87 8.70
C GLY A 169 9.63 -6.17 7.36
N LEU A 170 9.36 -5.13 6.56
CA LEU A 170 8.90 -5.28 5.18
C LEU A 170 9.85 -6.12 4.35
N TYR A 171 11.14 -5.78 4.36
CA TYR A 171 12.13 -6.52 3.59
C TYR A 171 12.15 -8.00 3.97
N LYS A 172 12.25 -8.31 5.27
CA LYS A 172 12.29 -9.68 5.77
C LYS A 172 11.05 -10.47 5.39
N TYR A 173 9.87 -9.86 5.45
CA TYR A 173 8.62 -10.52 5.07
C TYR A 173 8.54 -10.76 3.56
N TYR A 174 8.70 -9.70 2.76
CA TYR A 174 8.48 -9.75 1.32
C TYR A 174 9.60 -10.46 0.55
N ALA A 175 10.83 -10.53 1.08
CA ALA A 175 11.89 -11.36 0.51
C ALA A 175 11.51 -12.85 0.49
N VAL A 176 10.59 -13.30 1.35
CA VAL A 176 10.03 -14.67 1.31
C VAL A 176 8.70 -14.70 0.55
N GLN A 177 7.77 -13.78 0.87
CA GLN A 177 6.41 -13.79 0.31
C GLN A 177 6.37 -13.56 -1.21
N TYR A 178 7.24 -12.70 -1.74
CA TYR A 178 7.23 -12.35 -3.14
C TYR A 178 7.56 -13.55 -4.06
N PRO A 179 8.68 -14.27 -3.89
CA PRO A 179 8.99 -15.44 -4.72
C PRO A 179 7.98 -16.59 -4.58
N GLU A 180 7.25 -16.70 -3.47
CA GLU A 180 6.15 -17.66 -3.32
C GLU A 180 4.98 -17.36 -4.26
N THR A 181 4.66 -16.08 -4.44
CA THR A 181 3.52 -15.62 -5.25
C THR A 181 3.89 -15.27 -6.69
N HIS A 182 5.19 -15.06 -6.95
CA HIS A 182 5.76 -14.70 -8.24
C HIS A 182 6.97 -15.59 -8.53
N SER A 183 6.70 -16.79 -9.07
CA SER A 183 7.74 -17.81 -9.29
C SER A 183 8.93 -17.34 -10.13
N ALA A 184 8.72 -16.39 -11.04
CA ALA A 184 9.79 -15.77 -11.84
C ALA A 184 10.83 -15.01 -10.99
N ALA A 185 10.48 -14.58 -9.78
CA ALA A 185 11.42 -13.89 -8.89
C ALA A 185 12.36 -14.84 -8.14
N LYS A 186 12.03 -16.13 -8.05
CA LYS A 186 12.75 -17.11 -7.21
C LYS A 186 14.25 -17.15 -7.46
N ALA A 187 14.68 -17.33 -8.72
CA ALA A 187 16.11 -17.52 -8.96
C ALA A 187 16.93 -16.22 -8.95
N VAL A 188 16.31 -15.05 -8.84
CA VAL A 188 17.04 -13.80 -8.59
C VAL A 188 17.16 -13.51 -7.09
N MET A 189 16.19 -13.93 -6.27
CA MET A 189 16.24 -13.72 -4.82
C MET A 189 17.45 -14.39 -4.13
N ILE A 190 18.11 -15.35 -4.79
CA ILE A 190 19.35 -16.01 -4.30
C ILE A 190 20.50 -15.01 -4.10
N PHE A 191 20.52 -13.89 -4.85
CA PHE A 191 21.55 -12.86 -4.73
C PHE A 191 21.25 -11.80 -3.67
N PHE A 192 20.10 -11.91 -2.99
CA PHE A 192 19.65 -10.97 -1.97
C PHE A 192 19.75 -11.61 -0.58
N PRO A 193 19.92 -10.79 0.48
CA PRO A 193 19.80 -11.30 1.85
C PRO A 193 18.51 -12.10 2.07
N ASN A 194 18.61 -13.15 2.87
CA ASN A 194 17.46 -13.99 3.16
C ASN A 194 16.41 -13.24 3.98
N GLY A 195 15.15 -13.45 3.63
CA GLY A 195 14.02 -13.00 4.44
C GLY A 195 13.65 -13.99 5.53
N ASN A 196 12.76 -13.54 6.41
CA ASN A 196 12.09 -14.38 7.40
C ASN A 196 10.72 -13.75 7.70
N LYS A 197 9.62 -14.44 7.37
CA LYS A 197 8.26 -13.90 7.55
C LYS A 197 7.93 -13.61 9.02
N ALA A 198 8.26 -14.53 9.92
CA ALA A 198 7.95 -14.38 11.34
C ALA A 198 8.69 -13.19 11.94
N GLN A 199 10.00 -13.06 11.66
CA GLN A 199 10.79 -11.90 12.09
C GLN A 199 10.31 -10.61 11.41
N GLY A 200 9.92 -10.69 10.13
CA GLY A 200 9.33 -9.56 9.41
C GLY A 200 8.07 -9.04 10.08
N LEU A 201 7.12 -9.92 10.39
CA LEU A 201 5.91 -9.59 11.13
C LEU A 201 6.21 -9.03 12.53
N GLN A 202 7.15 -9.64 13.26
CA GLN A 202 7.57 -9.14 14.57
C GLN A 202 8.08 -7.69 14.48
N TYR A 203 8.92 -7.38 13.50
CA TYR A 203 9.45 -6.03 13.31
C TYR A 203 8.35 -5.05 12.87
N LEU A 204 7.41 -5.47 12.03
CA LEU A 204 6.27 -4.63 11.67
C LEU A 204 5.39 -4.32 12.88
N HIS A 205 5.18 -5.27 13.80
CA HIS A 205 4.49 -5.01 15.08
C HIS A 205 5.27 -4.09 16.01
N LEU A 206 6.60 -4.25 16.09
CA LEU A 206 7.44 -3.31 16.83
C LEU A 206 7.33 -1.91 16.24
N ALA A 207 7.30 -1.79 14.92
CA ALA A 207 7.14 -0.51 14.25
C ALA A 207 5.77 0.12 14.52
N SER A 208 4.67 -0.63 14.38
CA SER A 208 3.32 -0.12 14.67
C SER A 208 3.15 0.30 16.15
N ALA A 209 3.93 -0.27 17.06
CA ALA A 209 3.90 0.10 18.47
C ALA A 209 4.83 1.28 18.82
N LYS A 210 6.08 1.26 18.33
CA LYS A 210 7.19 2.07 18.84
C LYS A 210 7.75 3.12 17.87
N SER A 211 7.48 3.00 16.57
CA SER A 211 7.95 3.98 15.59
C SER A 211 7.29 5.34 15.81
N GLN A 212 8.06 6.42 15.65
CA GLN A 212 7.53 7.77 15.78
C GLN A 212 6.76 8.18 14.54
N PHE A 213 7.28 7.88 13.35
CA PHE A 213 6.65 8.32 12.10
C PHE A 213 6.15 7.17 11.23
N SER A 214 6.74 5.97 11.38
CA SER A 214 6.39 4.81 10.54
C SER A 214 5.25 3.96 11.11
N LYS A 215 4.72 4.36 12.27
CA LYS A 215 3.70 3.61 12.99
C LYS A 215 2.45 3.36 12.16
N ILE A 216 1.97 4.39 11.48
CA ILE A 216 0.72 4.34 10.72
C ILE A 216 0.92 3.47 9.48
N GLU A 217 2.04 3.63 8.79
CA GLU A 217 2.44 2.78 7.68
C GLU A 217 2.55 1.32 8.10
N ALA A 218 3.33 1.01 9.13
CA ALA A 218 3.45 -0.34 9.67
C ALA A 218 2.08 -0.97 9.96
N THR A 219 1.12 -0.20 10.47
CA THR A 219 -0.26 -0.64 10.69
C THR A 219 -1.00 -0.96 9.38
N ILE A 220 -0.89 -0.09 8.36
CA ILE A 220 -1.45 -0.31 7.01
C ILE A 220 -0.87 -1.58 6.38
N TYR A 221 0.43 -1.83 6.57
CA TYR A 221 1.12 -2.99 6.05
C TYR A 221 0.76 -4.28 6.76
N LEU A 222 0.67 -4.25 8.09
CA LEU A 222 0.18 -5.39 8.85
C LEU A 222 -1.23 -5.78 8.38
N HIS A 223 -2.14 -4.81 8.20
CA HIS A 223 -3.45 -5.08 7.59
C HIS A 223 -3.33 -5.76 6.23
N SER A 224 -2.51 -5.20 5.33
CA SER A 224 -2.37 -5.68 3.96
C SER A 224 -1.78 -7.09 3.92
N ILE A 225 -0.76 -7.37 4.72
CA ILE A 225 -0.11 -8.68 4.84
C ILE A 225 -1.10 -9.71 5.37
N TYR A 226 -1.80 -9.38 6.45
CA TYR A 226 -2.77 -10.30 7.06
C TYR A 226 -3.95 -10.62 6.13
N SER A 227 -4.43 -9.62 5.38
CA SER A 227 -5.55 -9.79 4.45
C SER A 227 -5.15 -10.52 3.17
N LYS A 228 -4.01 -10.15 2.57
CA LYS A 228 -3.60 -10.66 1.25
C LYS A 228 -2.92 -12.02 1.33
N TYR A 229 -2.05 -12.24 2.31
CA TYR A 229 -1.11 -13.37 2.28
C TYR A 229 -1.31 -14.36 3.43
N GLU A 230 -1.39 -13.87 4.67
CA GLU A 230 -1.49 -14.75 5.85
C GLU A 230 -2.91 -15.30 6.08
N LYS A 231 -3.91 -14.77 5.36
CA LYS A 231 -5.33 -15.14 5.50
C LYS A 231 -5.83 -15.04 6.94
N ASN A 232 -5.27 -14.12 7.72
CA ASN A 232 -5.66 -13.87 9.11
C ASN A 232 -6.53 -12.60 9.19
N TYR A 233 -7.79 -12.73 8.76
CA TYR A 233 -8.71 -11.61 8.63
C TYR A 233 -9.04 -10.93 9.98
N GLN A 234 -8.97 -11.67 11.10
CA GLN A 234 -9.15 -11.08 12.43
C GLN A 234 -8.01 -10.15 12.80
N GLN A 235 -6.75 -10.54 12.55
CA GLN A 235 -5.62 -9.65 12.78
C GLN A 235 -5.66 -8.43 11.86
N ALA A 236 -6.07 -8.59 10.60
CA ALA A 236 -6.27 -7.47 9.68
C ALA A 236 -7.34 -6.48 10.16
N LEU A 237 -8.43 -6.98 10.76
CA LEU A 237 -9.49 -6.15 11.32
C LEU A 237 -8.99 -5.32 12.50
N LEU A 238 -8.22 -5.91 13.41
CA LEU A 238 -7.64 -5.19 14.56
C LEU A 238 -6.79 -3.99 14.11
N GLN A 239 -5.98 -4.15 13.06
CA GLN A 239 -5.16 -3.05 12.54
C GLN A 239 -6.00 -1.90 11.99
N THR A 240 -7.03 -2.21 11.20
CA THR A 240 -7.88 -1.17 10.60
C THR A 240 -8.78 -0.49 11.61
N GLN A 241 -9.19 -1.21 12.67
CA GLN A 241 -9.95 -0.64 13.78
C GLN A 241 -9.18 0.48 14.49
N VAL A 242 -7.89 0.28 14.75
CA VAL A 242 -7.01 1.33 15.31
C VAL A 242 -6.96 2.55 14.39
N LEU A 243 -6.82 2.33 13.08
CA LEU A 243 -6.72 3.41 12.10
C LEU A 243 -8.01 4.25 12.00
N VAL A 244 -9.18 3.63 11.92
CA VAL A 244 -10.45 4.38 11.80
C VAL A 244 -10.86 5.09 13.09
N GLN A 245 -10.49 4.54 14.26
CA GLN A 245 -10.71 5.21 15.54
C GLN A 245 -9.87 6.49 15.66
N LYS A 246 -8.61 6.44 15.22
CA LYS A 246 -7.70 7.59 15.31
C LYS A 246 -7.90 8.61 14.18
N TYR A 247 -8.26 8.15 12.98
CA TYR A 247 -8.39 8.98 11.78
C TYR A 247 -9.75 8.78 11.09
N PRO A 248 -10.85 9.19 11.72
CA PRO A 248 -12.21 8.90 11.25
C PRO A 248 -12.54 9.56 9.89
N TYR A 249 -11.83 10.64 9.53
CA TYR A 249 -12.05 11.35 8.27
C TYR A 249 -11.23 10.82 7.09
N ASN A 250 -10.37 9.82 7.33
CA ASN A 250 -9.56 9.20 6.29
C ASN A 250 -10.37 8.13 5.53
N PRO A 251 -10.75 8.39 4.27
CA PRO A 251 -11.61 7.48 3.52
C PRO A 251 -10.91 6.20 3.09
N PHE A 252 -9.58 6.21 2.95
CA PHE A 252 -8.83 5.00 2.64
C PHE A 252 -8.88 4.03 3.81
N PHE A 253 -8.73 4.52 5.05
CA PHE A 253 -8.88 3.69 6.24
C PHE A 253 -10.30 3.17 6.41
N ALA A 254 -11.32 3.98 6.11
CA ALA A 254 -12.70 3.52 6.10
C ALA A 254 -12.92 2.37 5.10
N ILE A 255 -12.37 2.47 3.88
CA ILE A 255 -12.42 1.37 2.89
C ILE A 255 -11.76 0.11 3.44
N LYS A 256 -10.55 0.21 4.00
CA LYS A 256 -9.81 -0.94 4.52
C LYS A 256 -10.48 -1.58 5.72
N HIS A 257 -11.13 -0.79 6.57
CA HIS A 257 -11.93 -1.31 7.65
C HIS A 257 -13.20 -2.01 7.15
N CYS A 258 -13.91 -1.42 6.17
CA CYS A 258 -15.06 -2.05 5.53
C CYS A 258 -14.69 -3.41 4.89
N GLU A 259 -13.56 -3.46 4.20
CA GLU A 259 -13.00 -4.69 3.63
C GLU A 259 -12.77 -5.75 4.71
N SER A 260 -12.17 -5.36 5.84
CA SER A 260 -11.88 -6.26 6.95
C SER A 260 -13.15 -6.77 7.63
N LEU A 261 -14.15 -5.90 7.84
CA LEU A 261 -15.46 -6.27 8.41
C LEU A 261 -16.17 -7.30 7.52
N ILE A 262 -16.17 -7.10 6.20
CA ILE A 262 -16.74 -8.04 5.23
C ILE A 262 -16.01 -9.38 5.28
N ALA A 263 -14.67 -9.36 5.35
CA ALA A 263 -13.86 -10.58 5.38
C ALA A 263 -14.14 -11.45 6.62
N VAL A 264 -14.52 -10.85 7.75
CA VAL A 264 -14.90 -11.57 8.98
C VAL A 264 -16.42 -11.78 9.12
N GLY A 265 -17.23 -11.41 8.12
CA GLY A 265 -18.68 -11.60 8.12
C GLY A 265 -19.49 -10.57 8.92
N ARG A 266 -18.88 -9.46 9.36
CA ARG A 266 -19.55 -8.35 10.08
C ARG A 266 -20.25 -7.40 9.09
N TYR A 267 -21.21 -7.94 8.33
CA TYR A 267 -21.83 -7.23 7.19
C TYR A 267 -22.66 -6.00 7.58
N ALA A 268 -23.40 -6.06 8.70
CA ALA A 268 -24.22 -4.95 9.15
C ALA A 268 -23.38 -3.70 9.47
N GLU A 269 -22.22 -3.89 10.11
CA GLU A 269 -21.29 -2.81 10.43
C GLU A 269 -20.60 -2.28 9.17
N ALA A 270 -20.23 -3.16 8.25
CA ALA A 270 -19.70 -2.77 6.94
C ALA A 270 -20.70 -1.92 6.15
N GLU A 271 -22.00 -2.25 6.20
CA GLU A 271 -23.04 -1.48 5.52
C GLU A 271 -23.22 -0.08 6.11
N GLN A 272 -23.12 0.07 7.44
CA GLN A 272 -23.15 1.39 8.07
C GLN A 272 -21.99 2.25 7.58
N LEU A 273 -20.77 1.68 7.51
CA LEU A 273 -19.59 2.41 7.06
C LEU A 273 -19.64 2.76 5.57
N LEU A 274 -20.23 1.90 4.72
CA LEU A 274 -20.40 2.16 3.29
C LEU A 274 -21.13 3.47 3.01
N LYS A 275 -22.15 3.80 3.81
CA LYS A 275 -22.92 5.06 3.68
C LYS A 275 -22.04 6.30 3.82
N TYR A 276 -20.96 6.21 4.61
CA TYR A 276 -20.06 7.33 4.88
C TYR A 276 -19.15 7.67 3.70
N PHE A 277 -18.63 6.67 2.99
CA PHE A 277 -17.68 6.91 1.87
C PHE A 277 -18.30 6.73 0.48
N SER A 278 -19.55 6.28 0.36
CA SER A 278 -20.26 6.17 -0.92
C SER A 278 -20.49 7.50 -1.64
N VAL A 279 -20.43 8.62 -0.91
CA VAL A 279 -20.55 9.98 -1.46
C VAL A 279 -19.29 10.44 -2.21
N ARG A 280 -18.18 9.70 -2.11
CA ARG A 280 -16.91 10.08 -2.74
C ARG A 280 -16.87 9.68 -4.21
N SER A 281 -16.46 10.61 -5.05
CA SER A 281 -16.49 10.46 -6.50
C SER A 281 -15.28 9.73 -7.09
N GLY A 282 -14.18 9.52 -6.37
CA GLY A 282 -12.97 8.90 -6.95
C GLY A 282 -13.18 7.45 -7.40
N ARG A 283 -12.52 7.05 -8.51
CA ARG A 283 -12.70 5.72 -9.15
C ARG A 283 -12.45 4.55 -8.20
N VAL A 284 -11.41 4.61 -7.36
CA VAL A 284 -11.12 3.60 -6.32
C VAL A 284 -12.30 3.47 -5.36
N TYR A 285 -12.80 4.60 -4.84
CA TYR A 285 -13.89 4.63 -3.85
C TYR A 285 -15.18 4.06 -4.44
N ARG A 286 -15.52 4.41 -5.68
CA ARG A 286 -16.69 3.85 -6.36
C ARG A 286 -16.53 2.35 -6.63
N THR A 287 -15.35 1.89 -7.00
CA THR A 287 -15.08 0.46 -7.24
C THR A 287 -15.22 -0.34 -5.94
N ALA A 288 -14.63 0.14 -4.85
CA ALA A 288 -14.76 -0.45 -3.52
C ALA A 288 -16.22 -0.47 -3.06
N THR A 289 -16.92 0.66 -3.14
CA THR A 289 -18.33 0.79 -2.73
C THR A 289 -19.24 -0.22 -3.45
N ASN A 290 -19.11 -0.33 -4.77
CA ASN A 290 -19.92 -1.28 -5.55
C ASN A 290 -19.53 -2.74 -5.27
N THR A 291 -18.24 -3.02 -5.08
CA THR A 291 -17.76 -4.37 -4.71
C THR A 291 -18.33 -4.80 -3.35
N PHE A 292 -18.19 -3.95 -2.34
CA PHE A 292 -18.64 -4.22 -0.98
C PHE A 292 -20.15 -4.30 -0.87
N ARG A 293 -20.89 -3.42 -1.57
CA ARG A 293 -22.34 -3.53 -1.70
C ARG A 293 -22.74 -4.88 -2.29
N GLY A 294 -22.08 -5.30 -3.37
CA GLY A 294 -22.33 -6.61 -3.98
C GLY A 294 -22.08 -7.78 -3.03
N LEU A 295 -20.99 -7.72 -2.26
CA LEU A 295 -20.66 -8.75 -1.26
C LEU A 295 -21.71 -8.82 -0.15
N ILE A 296 -22.20 -7.68 0.33
CA ILE A 296 -23.25 -7.62 1.35
C ILE A 296 -24.57 -8.15 0.79
N ASP A 297 -24.98 -7.69 -0.40
CA ASP A 297 -26.21 -8.17 -1.05
C ASP A 297 -26.17 -9.69 -1.28
N GLU A 298 -25.02 -10.23 -1.71
CA GLU A 298 -24.84 -11.67 -1.96
C GLU A 298 -24.80 -12.47 -0.66
N LYS A 299 -23.93 -12.08 0.28
CA LYS A 299 -23.58 -12.91 1.45
C LYS A 299 -24.52 -12.73 2.62
N TYR A 300 -25.01 -11.52 2.84
CA TYR A 300 -25.87 -11.17 3.96
C TYR A 300 -27.35 -11.23 3.58
N TYR A 301 -27.76 -10.44 2.57
CA TYR A 301 -29.16 -10.36 2.16
C TYR A 301 -29.62 -11.49 1.23
N LYS A 302 -28.70 -12.32 0.73
CA LYS A 302 -28.97 -13.40 -0.24
C LYS A 302 -29.72 -12.91 -1.49
N ASN A 303 -29.50 -11.66 -1.88
CA ASN A 303 -30.13 -11.03 -3.02
C ASN A 303 -29.18 -11.01 -4.23
N GLU A 304 -29.21 -12.09 -5.02
CA GLU A 304 -28.32 -12.26 -6.16
C GLU A 304 -28.52 -11.19 -7.24
N LYS A 305 -29.76 -10.73 -7.46
CA LYS A 305 -30.07 -9.69 -8.46
C LYS A 305 -29.37 -8.38 -8.12
N ASN A 306 -29.47 -7.93 -6.87
CA ASN A 306 -28.80 -6.71 -6.41
C ASN A 306 -27.28 -6.88 -6.38
N ALA A 307 -26.80 -8.04 -5.92
CA ALA A 307 -25.38 -8.36 -5.91
C ALA A 307 -24.79 -8.29 -7.32
N GLN A 308 -25.42 -8.93 -8.30
CA GLN A 308 -24.99 -8.94 -9.69
C GLN A 308 -24.94 -7.53 -10.28
N ALA A 309 -25.94 -6.68 -10.00
CA ALA A 309 -25.97 -5.30 -10.46
C ALA A 309 -24.79 -4.49 -9.88
N SER A 310 -24.52 -4.64 -8.58
CA SER A 310 -23.41 -3.97 -7.90
C SER A 310 -22.05 -4.44 -8.42
N TYR A 311 -21.84 -5.75 -8.56
CA TYR A 311 -20.60 -6.28 -9.14
C TYR A 311 -20.37 -5.82 -10.59
N LYS A 312 -21.42 -5.80 -11.42
CA LYS A 312 -21.33 -5.28 -12.80
C LYS A 312 -20.89 -3.81 -12.83
N LYS A 313 -21.41 -2.98 -11.92
CA LYS A 313 -20.96 -1.58 -11.77
C LYS A 313 -19.49 -1.50 -11.38
N ALA A 314 -19.01 -2.34 -10.46
CA ALA A 314 -17.61 -2.34 -10.03
C ALA A 314 -16.63 -2.69 -11.16
N ILE A 315 -16.93 -3.74 -11.95
CA ILE A 315 -16.05 -4.17 -13.04
C ILE A 315 -16.11 -3.28 -14.29
N ALA A 316 -17.14 -2.43 -14.40
CA ALA A 316 -17.27 -1.46 -15.49
C ALA A 316 -16.45 -0.18 -15.26
N ILE A 317 -15.99 0.07 -14.03
CA ILE A 317 -15.12 1.21 -13.72
C ILE A 317 -13.71 0.90 -14.23
N GLU A 318 -13.10 1.80 -14.99
CA GLU A 318 -11.71 1.67 -15.38
C GLU A 318 -10.78 1.69 -14.14
N SER A 319 -9.92 0.66 -14.03
CA SER A 319 -8.95 0.57 -12.93
C SER A 319 -7.84 1.59 -13.14
N VAL A 320 -7.62 2.44 -12.13
CA VAL A 320 -6.60 3.51 -12.17
C VAL A 320 -5.29 3.14 -11.53
N ASP A 321 -5.29 2.06 -10.76
CA ASP A 321 -4.16 1.61 -9.99
C ASP A 321 -4.10 0.07 -10.03
N VAL A 322 -2.90 -0.47 -9.81
CA VAL A 322 -2.68 -1.92 -9.78
C VAL A 322 -2.91 -2.48 -8.38
N ARG A 323 -2.85 -1.66 -7.33
CA ARG A 323 -2.69 -2.09 -5.94
C ARG A 323 -4.00 -2.36 -5.19
N TYR A 324 -5.06 -1.66 -5.55
CA TYR A 324 -6.33 -1.61 -4.84
C TYR A 324 -7.51 -1.91 -5.76
N SER A 325 -7.70 -1.11 -6.82
CA SER A 325 -8.90 -1.25 -7.67
C SER A 325 -8.99 -2.62 -8.33
N LYS A 326 -7.87 -3.20 -8.77
CA LYS A 326 -7.84 -4.54 -9.37
C LYS A 326 -8.27 -5.64 -8.40
N ASP A 327 -7.88 -5.55 -7.14
CA ASP A 327 -8.26 -6.54 -6.13
C ASP A 327 -9.78 -6.47 -5.83
N PHE A 328 -10.35 -5.27 -5.73
CA PHE A 328 -11.81 -5.10 -5.57
C PHE A 328 -12.59 -5.65 -6.78
N GLN A 329 -12.10 -5.38 -7.99
CA GLN A 329 -12.69 -5.94 -9.21
C GLN A 329 -12.56 -7.46 -9.26
N ALA A 330 -11.45 -8.03 -8.81
CA ALA A 330 -11.29 -9.47 -8.73
C ALA A 330 -12.33 -10.10 -7.80
N GLN A 331 -12.58 -9.50 -6.62
CA GLN A 331 -13.66 -9.94 -5.72
C GLN A 331 -15.03 -9.88 -6.41
N SER A 332 -15.31 -8.81 -7.15
CA SER A 332 -16.55 -8.66 -7.92
C SER A 332 -16.70 -9.72 -9.02
N TYR A 333 -15.61 -10.05 -9.74
CA TYR A 333 -15.61 -11.13 -10.73
C TYR A 333 -15.85 -12.50 -10.09
N VAL A 334 -15.28 -12.79 -8.92
CA VAL A 334 -15.58 -14.04 -8.20
C VAL A 334 -17.03 -14.07 -7.73
N GLY A 335 -17.60 -12.95 -7.26
CA GLY A 335 -19.02 -12.83 -6.94
C GLY A 335 -19.93 -13.14 -8.12
N LEU A 336 -19.64 -12.55 -9.30
CA LEU A 336 -20.35 -12.87 -10.54
C LEU A 336 -20.19 -14.34 -10.96
N ALA A 337 -19.02 -14.93 -10.74
CA ALA A 337 -18.82 -16.35 -11.00
C ALA A 337 -19.69 -17.23 -10.09
N ARG A 338 -19.82 -16.89 -8.79
CA ARG A 338 -20.69 -17.64 -7.87
C ARG A 338 -22.15 -17.61 -8.30
N ILE A 339 -22.65 -16.45 -8.70
CA ILE A 339 -24.02 -16.30 -9.23
C ILE A 339 -24.20 -17.09 -10.54
N ALA A 340 -23.24 -17.00 -11.47
CA ALA A 340 -23.28 -17.78 -12.71
C ALA A 340 -23.28 -19.30 -12.45
N ILE A 341 -22.53 -19.78 -11.45
CA ILE A 341 -22.53 -21.19 -11.04
C ILE A 341 -23.92 -21.60 -10.53
N ASN A 342 -24.55 -20.79 -9.69
CA ASN A 342 -25.90 -21.06 -9.18
C ASN A 342 -26.94 -21.12 -10.30
N ASN A 343 -26.74 -20.35 -11.36
CA ASN A 343 -27.59 -20.35 -12.57
C ASN A 343 -27.23 -21.43 -13.60
N ASN A 344 -26.30 -22.35 -13.28
CA ASN A 344 -25.77 -23.36 -14.20
C ASN A 344 -25.04 -22.81 -15.45
N GLU A 345 -24.58 -21.57 -15.41
CA GLU A 345 -23.86 -20.88 -16.50
C GLU A 345 -22.34 -21.13 -16.43
N LYS A 346 -21.92 -22.40 -16.58
CA LYS A 346 -20.54 -22.85 -16.32
C LYS A 346 -19.45 -22.09 -17.10
N GLU A 347 -19.66 -21.85 -18.39
CA GLU A 347 -18.66 -21.18 -19.24
C GLU A 347 -18.50 -19.69 -18.88
N ILE A 348 -19.60 -19.04 -18.50
CA ILE A 348 -19.57 -17.66 -17.99
C ILE A 348 -18.80 -17.61 -16.67
N ALA A 349 -19.07 -18.55 -15.75
CA ALA A 349 -18.34 -18.65 -14.49
C ALA A 349 -16.84 -18.87 -14.70
N LYS A 350 -16.43 -19.78 -15.58
CA LYS A 350 -15.01 -20.01 -15.94
C LYS A 350 -14.34 -18.74 -16.45
N LYS A 351 -15.03 -17.96 -17.31
CA LYS A 351 -14.51 -16.69 -17.84
C LYS A 351 -14.27 -15.68 -16.73
N TYR A 352 -15.22 -15.53 -15.80
CA TYR A 352 -15.07 -14.60 -14.67
C TYR A 352 -13.94 -15.03 -13.72
N LEU A 353 -13.86 -16.32 -13.37
CA LEU A 353 -12.81 -16.86 -12.50
C LEU A 353 -11.40 -16.65 -13.09
N LYS A 354 -11.22 -16.92 -14.40
CA LYS A 354 -9.94 -16.68 -15.10
C LYS A 354 -9.56 -15.19 -15.13
N LYS A 355 -10.53 -14.28 -15.21
CA LYS A 355 -10.28 -12.83 -15.10
C LYS A 355 -9.82 -12.48 -13.69
N ALA A 356 -10.56 -12.89 -12.66
CA ALA A 356 -10.22 -12.63 -11.26
C ALA A 356 -8.81 -13.15 -10.90
N GLN A 357 -8.45 -14.35 -11.39
CA GLN A 357 -7.15 -14.98 -11.13
C GLN A 357 -5.96 -14.14 -11.60
N LYS A 358 -6.11 -13.39 -12.70
CA LYS A 358 -5.06 -12.51 -13.24
C LYS A 358 -4.96 -11.17 -12.52
N MET A 359 -5.95 -10.84 -11.70
CA MET A 359 -6.08 -9.52 -11.08
C MET A 359 -5.74 -9.53 -9.59
N THR A 360 -6.02 -10.63 -8.88
CA THR A 360 -5.91 -10.62 -7.41
C THR A 360 -4.56 -11.06 -6.88
N GLU A 361 -4.14 -10.38 -5.81
CA GLU A 361 -3.02 -10.80 -4.97
C GLU A 361 -3.44 -11.62 -3.74
N TYR A 362 -4.74 -11.67 -3.42
CA TYR A 362 -5.25 -12.30 -2.19
C TYR A 362 -5.18 -13.83 -2.31
N GLU A 363 -4.32 -14.46 -1.53
CA GLU A 363 -4.15 -15.92 -1.51
C GLU A 363 -5.46 -16.63 -1.15
N GLY A 364 -6.26 -16.07 -0.23
CA GLY A 364 -7.58 -16.61 0.10
C GLY A 364 -8.55 -16.61 -1.09
N LEU A 365 -8.53 -15.56 -1.90
CA LEU A 365 -9.36 -15.46 -3.11
C LEU A 365 -8.83 -16.38 -4.22
N LYS A 366 -7.50 -16.51 -4.36
CA LYS A 366 -6.88 -17.48 -5.28
C LYS A 366 -7.26 -18.92 -4.94
N ASP A 367 -7.26 -19.27 -3.65
CA ASP A 367 -7.70 -20.58 -3.18
C ASP A 367 -9.18 -20.83 -3.52
N GLU A 368 -10.04 -19.83 -3.32
CA GLU A 368 -11.45 -19.89 -3.72
C GLU A 368 -11.63 -20.10 -5.23
N ILE A 369 -10.91 -19.33 -6.04
CA ILE A 369 -10.94 -19.44 -7.51
C ILE A 369 -10.55 -20.84 -7.96
N LYS A 370 -9.45 -21.39 -7.43
CA LYS A 370 -8.98 -22.75 -7.73
C LYS A 370 -10.04 -23.80 -7.38
N ARG A 371 -10.71 -23.67 -6.23
CA ARG A 371 -11.78 -24.59 -5.81
C ARG A 371 -12.95 -24.58 -6.78
N TYR A 372 -13.41 -23.41 -7.24
CA TYR A 372 -14.50 -23.33 -8.21
C TYR A 372 -14.10 -23.84 -9.59
N LEU A 373 -12.90 -23.50 -10.08
CA LEU A 373 -12.42 -23.99 -11.37
C LEU A 373 -12.28 -25.51 -11.40
N LYS A 374 -11.97 -26.18 -10.28
CA LYS A 374 -11.92 -27.65 -10.22
C LYS A 374 -13.30 -28.32 -10.32
N LYS A 375 -14.37 -27.60 -9.97
CA LYS A 375 -15.75 -28.11 -9.98
C LYS A 375 -16.50 -27.86 -11.31
N LEU A 376 -15.93 -27.03 -12.18
CA LEU A 376 -16.51 -26.56 -13.45
C LEU A 376 -15.83 -27.21 -14.64
#